data_AF-A0A8H9ZDG0-F1
#
_entry.id   AF-A0A8H9ZDG0-F1
#
_cell.length_a   1.000
_cell.length_b   1.000
_cell.length_c   1.000
_cell.angle_alpha   90.00
_cell.angle_beta   90.00
_cell.angle_gamma   90.00
#
_symmetry.space_group_name_H-M   'P 1'
#
loop_
_entity.id
_entity.type
_entity.pdbx_description
1 polymer ?
#
loop_
_entity_poly.entity_id
_entity_poly.type
_entity_poly.pdbx_seq_one_letter_code
_entity_poly.pdbx_strand_id
1 'polypeptide(L)'
;MEQIKDFIPIIGPVVAALIAALITFVVTVLSKENKTSEFRQAWIESLRNDVSELLGELNVLEGVFEVTIDFDLEAKEGQGQINEFWKQHQKEYAKIDSLCNRIVLRLNPNEHAGLIAKVRELENSMGQGQKVSSQLCEVLVHDFSVVFKKEWSRVKDGEAVFRRMKFAAVVVLVTGGIALVGLIAVVAYKFFGGQG
;
A
#
# COMPACT_ATOMS: atom_id res chain seq x y z
N MET A 1 -5.84 10.36 59.88
CA MET A 1 -6.18 11.32 58.80
C MET A 1 -4.99 12.22 58.40
N GLU A 2 -3.95 12.39 59.21
CA GLU A 2 -2.72 13.12 58.81
C GLU A 2 -1.93 12.43 57.69
N GLN A 3 -1.72 11.12 57.77
CA GLN A 3 -0.91 10.40 56.76
C GLN A 3 -1.45 10.50 55.32
N ILE A 4 -2.76 10.68 55.10
CA ILE A 4 -3.33 10.83 53.74
C ILE A 4 -3.03 12.21 53.16
N LYS A 5 -2.92 13.25 53.99
CA LYS A 5 -2.65 14.62 53.54
C LYS A 5 -1.25 14.78 52.96
N ASP A 6 -0.29 13.98 53.44
CA ASP A 6 1.10 14.00 52.97
C ASP A 6 1.27 13.40 51.56
N PHE A 7 0.34 12.53 51.11
CA PHE A 7 0.37 11.93 49.77
C PHE A 7 -0.31 12.77 48.68
N ILE A 8 -1.21 13.69 49.05
CA ILE A 8 -1.92 14.58 48.11
C ILE A 8 -0.97 15.30 47.13
N PRO A 9 0.17 15.91 47.55
CA PRO A 9 1.07 16.59 46.63
C PRO A 9 1.83 15.65 45.67
N ILE A 10 1.90 14.34 45.95
CA ILE A 10 2.60 13.35 45.12
C ILE A 10 1.66 12.74 44.07
N ILE A 11 0.37 12.58 44.41
CA ILE A 11 -0.62 11.96 43.53
C ILE A 11 -0.78 12.77 42.23
N GLY A 12 -0.83 14.10 42.31
CA GLY A 12 -0.99 14.97 41.14
C GLY A 12 0.09 14.76 40.06
N PRO A 13 1.38 14.92 40.40
CA PRO A 13 2.48 14.67 39.46
C PRO A 13 2.53 13.25 38.89
N VAL A 14 2.26 12.23 39.72
CA VAL A 14 2.26 10.83 39.25
C VAL A 14 1.15 10.59 38.23
N VAL A 15 -0.06 11.09 38.51
CA VAL A 15 -1.19 11.00 37.57
C VAL A 15 -0.89 11.78 36.29
N ALA A 16 -0.33 12.98 36.39
CA ALA A 16 0.07 13.76 35.22
C ALA A 16 1.12 13.04 34.36
N ALA A 17 2.13 12.41 34.98
CA ALA A 17 3.15 11.65 34.28
C ALA A 17 2.57 10.41 33.59
N LEU A 18 1.63 9.71 34.23
CA LEU A 18 0.93 8.56 33.62
C LEU A 18 0.09 8.97 32.40
N ILE A 19 -0.64 10.09 32.50
CA ILE A 19 -1.41 10.65 31.38
C ILE A 19 -0.47 11.02 30.24
N ALA A 20 0.64 11.71 30.54
CA ALA A 20 1.63 12.08 29.54
C ALA A 20 2.20 10.84 28.83
N ALA A 21 2.57 9.79 29.57
CA ALA A 21 3.07 8.53 29.01
C ALA A 21 2.04 7.85 28.10
N LEU A 22 0.76 7.83 28.49
CA LEU A 22 -0.33 7.28 27.67
C LEU A 22 -0.51 8.07 26.37
N ILE A 23 -0.50 9.40 26.43
CA ILE A 23 -0.61 10.26 25.25
C ILE A 23 0.57 10.00 24.31
N THR A 24 1.81 10.01 24.83
CA THR A 24 3.01 9.73 24.03
C THR A 24 2.91 8.36 23.35
N PHE A 25 2.50 7.33 24.08
CA PHE A 25 2.33 5.99 23.52
C PHE A 25 1.32 5.95 22.36
N VAL A 26 0.14 6.58 22.53
CA VAL A 26 -0.86 6.67 21.47
C VAL A 26 -0.32 7.41 20.25
N VAL A 27 0.35 8.55 20.45
CA VAL A 27 0.95 9.34 19.36
C VAL A 27 2.01 8.52 18.61
N THR A 28 2.86 7.78 19.31
CA THR A 28 3.87 6.91 18.69
C THR A 28 3.22 5.80 17.85
N VAL A 29 2.17 5.16 18.36
CA VAL A 29 1.44 4.12 17.61
C VAL A 29 0.77 4.69 16.36
N LEU A 30 0.12 5.85 16.48
CA LEU A 30 -0.48 6.55 15.34
C LEU A 30 0.57 6.95 14.29
N SER A 31 1.71 7.47 14.74
CA SER A 31 2.81 7.85 13.86
C SER A 31 3.36 6.66 13.09
N LYS A 32 3.57 5.52 13.77
CA LYS A 32 3.97 4.27 13.12
C LYS A 32 2.96 3.86 12.04
N GLU A 33 1.68 3.81 12.38
CA GLU A 33 0.66 3.34 11.44
C GLU A 33 0.49 4.27 10.24
N ASN A 34 0.53 5.58 10.47
CA ASN A 34 0.49 6.55 9.39
C ASN A 34 1.68 6.36 8.44
N LYS A 35 2.89 6.16 8.97
CA LYS A 35 4.07 5.87 8.16
C LYS A 35 3.98 4.55 7.41
N THR A 36 3.49 3.49 8.03
CA THR A 36 3.29 2.22 7.33
C THR A 36 2.27 2.34 6.20
N SER A 37 1.17 3.07 6.41
CA SER A 37 0.18 3.35 5.37
C SER A 37 0.76 4.18 4.23
N GLU A 38 1.51 5.24 4.54
CA GLU A 38 2.23 6.06 3.55
C GLU A 38 3.19 5.22 2.70
N PHE A 39 4.00 4.35 3.31
CA PHE A 39 4.93 3.48 2.57
C PHE A 39 4.20 2.48 1.66
N ARG A 40 3.07 1.92 2.11
CA ARG A 40 2.26 1.02 1.28
C ARG A 40 1.65 1.76 0.10
N GLN A 41 1.10 2.94 0.33
CA GLN A 41 0.55 3.78 -0.75
C GLN A 41 1.63 4.19 -1.75
N ALA A 42 2.82 4.57 -1.28
CA ALA A 42 3.95 4.89 -2.14
C ALA A 42 4.42 3.68 -2.97
N TRP A 43 4.42 2.48 -2.40
CA TRP A 43 4.69 1.24 -3.14
C TRP A 43 3.62 0.97 -4.21
N ILE A 44 2.32 1.09 -3.88
CA ILE A 44 1.21 0.93 -4.83
C ILE A 44 1.36 1.93 -5.98
N GLU A 45 1.61 3.20 -5.66
CA GLU A 45 1.72 4.28 -6.66
C GLU A 45 2.91 4.07 -7.58
N SER A 46 4.06 3.70 -7.02
CA SER A 46 5.25 3.37 -7.81
C SER A 46 5.00 2.18 -8.75
N LEU A 47 4.34 1.13 -8.25
CA LEU A 47 4.01 -0.03 -9.06
C LEU A 47 2.98 0.32 -10.16
N ARG A 48 1.98 1.14 -9.84
CA ARG A 48 1.00 1.62 -10.83
C ARG A 48 1.69 2.41 -11.95
N ASN A 49 2.57 3.35 -11.59
CA ASN A 49 3.30 4.14 -12.57
C ASN A 49 4.18 3.27 -13.47
N ASP A 50 4.89 2.30 -12.91
CA ASP A 50 5.72 1.39 -13.70
C ASP A 50 4.89 0.53 -14.66
N VAL A 51 3.73 0.06 -14.22
CA VAL A 51 2.79 -0.72 -15.06
C VAL A 51 2.20 0.15 -16.17
N SER A 52 1.78 1.37 -15.86
CA SER A 52 1.27 2.30 -16.87
C SER A 52 2.33 2.67 -17.89
N GLU A 53 3.57 2.90 -17.46
CA GLU A 53 4.69 3.19 -18.35
C GLU A 53 5.04 1.97 -19.21
N LEU A 54 5.11 0.76 -18.62
CA LEU A 54 5.35 -0.48 -19.34
C LEU A 54 4.34 -0.67 -20.48
N LEU A 55 3.05 -0.57 -20.16
CA LEU A 55 1.98 -0.77 -21.13
C LEU A 55 1.94 0.33 -22.19
N GLY A 56 2.28 1.57 -21.82
CA GLY A 56 2.38 2.68 -22.77
C GLY A 56 3.50 2.46 -23.79
N GLU A 57 4.70 2.10 -23.32
CA GLU A 57 5.86 1.81 -24.18
C GLU A 57 5.58 0.61 -25.09
N LEU A 58 4.95 -0.45 -24.57
CA LEU A 58 4.56 -1.62 -25.36
C LEU A 58 3.56 -1.27 -26.45
N ASN A 59 2.50 -0.51 -26.13
CA ASN A 59 1.49 -0.14 -27.12
C ASN A 59 2.07 0.72 -28.25
N VAL A 60 2.98 1.65 -27.92
CA VAL A 60 3.67 2.46 -28.93
C VAL A 60 4.56 1.57 -29.79
N LEU A 61 5.36 0.70 -29.17
CA LEU A 61 6.28 -0.17 -29.89
C LEU A 61 5.53 -1.17 -30.80
N GLU A 62 4.42 -1.74 -30.35
CA GLU A 62 3.54 -2.60 -31.15
C GLU A 62 2.96 -1.84 -32.34
N GLY A 63 2.47 -0.61 -32.13
CA GLY A 63 1.94 0.22 -33.21
C GLY A 63 2.99 0.58 -34.27
N VAL A 64 4.22 0.91 -33.85
CA VAL A 64 5.31 1.18 -34.81
C VAL A 64 5.74 -0.11 -35.52
N PHE A 65 5.75 -1.24 -34.82
CA PHE A 65 6.05 -2.55 -35.40
C PHE A 65 5.04 -2.91 -36.49
N GLU A 66 3.74 -2.75 -36.23
CA GLU A 66 2.67 -3.06 -37.18
C GLU A 66 2.68 -2.17 -38.44
N VAL A 67 3.14 -0.93 -38.33
CA VAL A 67 3.26 -0.01 -39.49
C VAL A 67 4.57 -0.22 -40.26
N THR A 68 5.63 -0.68 -39.59
CA THR A 68 6.98 -0.78 -40.19
C THR A 68 7.25 -2.15 -40.79
N ILE A 69 6.70 -3.22 -40.20
CA ILE A 69 6.94 -4.58 -40.66
C ILE A 69 5.87 -4.98 -41.66
N ASP A 70 6.33 -5.27 -42.88
CA ASP A 70 5.49 -5.87 -43.91
C ASP A 70 5.47 -7.40 -43.73
N PHE A 71 4.29 -7.92 -43.37
CA PHE A 71 4.09 -9.35 -43.14
C PHE A 71 3.94 -10.16 -44.43
N ASP A 72 3.80 -9.51 -45.59
CA ASP A 72 3.67 -10.18 -46.89
C ASP A 72 5.04 -10.53 -47.51
N LEU A 73 6.15 -10.17 -46.85
CA LEU A 73 7.50 -10.45 -47.30
C LEU A 73 7.91 -11.91 -47.10
N GLU A 74 8.84 -12.38 -47.96
CA GLU A 74 9.45 -13.70 -47.80
C GLU A 74 10.10 -13.85 -46.42
N ALA A 75 10.05 -15.05 -45.84
CA ALA A 75 10.48 -15.32 -44.46
C ALA A 75 11.90 -14.83 -44.11
N LYS A 76 12.82 -14.80 -45.08
CA LYS A 76 14.18 -14.27 -44.88
C LYS A 76 14.23 -12.74 -44.88
N GLU A 77 13.47 -12.08 -45.74
CA GLU A 77 13.42 -10.61 -45.83
C GLU A 77 12.63 -10.02 -44.65
N GLY A 78 11.50 -10.63 -44.28
CA GLY A 78 10.72 -10.25 -43.10
C GLY A 78 11.54 -10.37 -41.80
N GLN A 79 12.33 -11.45 -41.64
CA GLN A 79 13.23 -11.57 -40.48
C GLN A 79 14.33 -10.51 -40.48
N GLY A 80 14.82 -10.09 -41.65
CA GLY A 80 15.77 -8.99 -41.80
C GLY A 80 15.21 -7.67 -41.27
N GLN A 81 13.98 -7.33 -41.68
CA GLN A 81 13.30 -6.11 -41.23
C GLN A 81 13.01 -6.13 -39.73
N ILE A 82 12.55 -7.27 -39.19
CA ILE A 82 12.32 -7.43 -37.74
C ILE A 82 13.63 -7.18 -36.97
N ASN A 83 14.75 -7.76 -37.43
CA ASN A 83 16.04 -7.56 -36.78
C ASN A 83 16.53 -6.11 -36.85
N GLU A 84 16.31 -5.41 -37.97
CA GLU A 84 16.64 -3.99 -38.11
C GLU A 84 15.77 -3.12 -37.21
N PHE A 85 14.48 -3.41 -37.14
CA PHE A 85 13.54 -2.74 -36.24
C PHE A 85 14.02 -2.82 -34.78
N TRP A 86 14.37 -4.02 -34.29
CA TRP A 86 14.85 -4.19 -32.92
C TRP A 86 16.19 -3.48 -32.68
N LYS A 87 17.09 -3.43 -33.67
CA LYS A 87 18.34 -2.66 -33.57
C LYS A 87 18.07 -1.16 -33.49
N GLN A 88 17.12 -0.66 -34.27
CA GLN A 88 16.73 0.74 -34.27
C GLN A 88 16.07 1.14 -32.95
N HIS A 89 15.23 0.27 -32.38
CA HIS A 89 14.48 0.50 -31.14
C HIS A 89 15.12 -0.15 -29.89
N GLN A 90 16.44 -0.32 -29.90
CA GLN A 90 17.18 -0.95 -28.79
C GLN A 90 16.99 -0.22 -27.44
N LYS A 91 16.77 1.10 -27.46
CA LYS A 91 16.63 1.91 -26.24
C LYS A 91 15.26 1.69 -25.60
N GLU A 92 14.22 1.63 -26.41
CA GLU A 92 12.85 1.35 -26.05
C GLU A 92 12.76 -0.07 -25.48
N TYR A 93 13.40 -1.05 -26.14
CA TYR A 93 13.49 -2.40 -25.61
C TYR A 93 14.19 -2.45 -24.24
N ALA A 94 15.35 -1.80 -24.09
CA ALA A 94 16.05 -1.74 -22.80
C ALA A 94 15.22 -1.05 -21.70
N LYS A 95 14.40 -0.07 -22.07
CA LYS A 95 13.47 0.60 -21.16
C LYS A 95 12.36 -0.37 -20.71
N ILE A 96 11.76 -1.11 -21.64
CA ILE A 96 10.72 -2.10 -21.33
C ILE A 96 11.27 -3.21 -20.43
N ASP A 97 12.45 -3.76 -20.73
CA ASP A 97 13.13 -4.75 -19.89
C ASP A 97 13.37 -4.22 -18.47
N SER A 98 13.85 -2.98 -18.34
CA SER A 98 14.02 -2.31 -17.06
C SER A 98 12.68 -2.19 -16.29
N LEU A 99 11.59 -1.84 -16.98
CA LEU A 99 10.25 -1.75 -16.37
C LEU A 99 9.74 -3.12 -15.90
N CYS A 100 9.88 -4.17 -16.72
CA CYS A 100 9.56 -5.55 -16.34
C CYS A 100 10.31 -5.96 -15.07
N ASN A 101 11.62 -5.73 -15.04
CA ASN A 101 12.47 -6.03 -13.88
C ASN A 101 12.05 -5.23 -12.62
N ARG A 102 11.79 -3.94 -12.78
CA ARG A 102 11.33 -3.06 -11.68
C ARG A 102 9.98 -3.48 -11.11
N ILE A 103 9.06 -3.94 -11.94
CA ILE A 103 7.76 -4.47 -11.54
C ILE A 103 7.95 -5.77 -10.77
N VAL A 104 8.71 -6.73 -11.34
CA VAL A 104 8.94 -8.04 -10.73
C VAL A 104 9.60 -7.90 -9.35
N LEU A 105 10.58 -7.01 -9.20
CA LEU A 105 11.26 -6.76 -7.92
C LEU A 105 10.34 -6.16 -6.83
N ARG A 106 9.26 -5.49 -7.23
CA ARG A 106 8.28 -4.92 -6.29
C ARG A 106 7.20 -5.92 -5.88
N LEU A 107 6.92 -6.90 -6.73
CA LEU A 107 5.91 -7.92 -6.44
C LEU A 107 6.45 -8.94 -5.42
N ASN A 108 5.54 -9.45 -4.58
CA ASN A 108 5.86 -10.53 -3.67
C ASN A 108 5.83 -11.88 -4.43
N PRO A 109 6.93 -12.65 -4.50
CA PRO A 109 6.97 -13.92 -5.23
C PRO A 109 5.95 -14.95 -4.74
N ASN A 110 5.66 -14.96 -3.43
CA ASN A 110 4.74 -15.95 -2.84
C ASN A 110 3.27 -15.61 -3.11
N GLU A 111 2.93 -14.32 -3.16
CA GLU A 111 1.55 -13.88 -3.41
C GLU A 111 1.24 -13.69 -4.90
N HIS A 112 2.24 -13.34 -5.70
CA HIS A 112 2.06 -12.84 -7.07
C HIS A 112 2.79 -13.68 -8.13
N ALA A 113 3.12 -14.94 -7.84
CA ALA A 113 3.83 -15.83 -8.76
C ALA A 113 3.22 -15.87 -10.17
N GLY A 114 1.89 -15.98 -10.27
CA GLY A 114 1.19 -16.02 -11.56
C GLY A 114 1.31 -14.72 -12.36
N LEU A 115 1.26 -13.57 -11.69
CA LEU A 115 1.45 -12.26 -12.34
C LEU A 115 2.90 -12.06 -12.78
N ILE A 116 3.86 -12.47 -11.96
CA ILE A 116 5.28 -12.45 -12.31
C ILE A 116 5.54 -13.30 -13.55
N ALA A 117 4.95 -14.50 -13.63
CA ALA A 117 5.08 -15.35 -14.80
C ALA A 117 4.58 -14.68 -16.08
N LYS A 118 3.41 -14.01 -16.02
CA LYS A 118 2.85 -13.27 -17.17
C LYS A 118 3.72 -12.08 -17.60
N VAL A 119 4.31 -11.34 -16.65
CA VAL A 119 5.24 -10.25 -16.97
C VAL A 119 6.50 -10.79 -17.66
N ARG A 120 7.02 -11.93 -17.20
CA ARG A 120 8.17 -12.59 -17.85
C ARG A 120 7.82 -13.20 -19.20
N GLU A 121 6.61 -13.71 -19.38
CA GLU A 121 6.11 -14.17 -20.67
C GLU A 121 6.05 -13.02 -21.68
N LEU A 122 5.51 -11.87 -21.26
CA LEU A 122 5.52 -10.65 -22.06
C LEU A 122 6.95 -10.24 -22.45
N GLU A 123 7.86 -10.20 -21.47
CA GLU A 123 9.27 -9.87 -21.70
C GLU A 123 9.93 -10.80 -22.72
N ASN A 124 9.70 -12.12 -22.60
CA ASN A 124 10.27 -13.11 -23.52
C ASN A 124 9.63 -13.11 -24.92
N SER A 125 8.39 -12.63 -25.04
CA SER A 125 7.71 -12.50 -26.35
C SER A 125 8.33 -11.41 -27.21
N MET A 126 8.92 -10.39 -26.58
CA MET A 126 9.64 -9.33 -27.26
C MET A 126 10.97 -9.84 -27.82
N GLY A 127 11.35 -9.40 -29.02
CA GLY A 127 12.59 -9.80 -29.68
C GLY A 127 12.55 -11.16 -30.40
N GLN A 128 11.51 -11.97 -30.21
CA GLN A 128 11.32 -13.22 -30.99
C GLN A 128 10.53 -13.02 -32.29
N GLY A 129 10.24 -11.76 -32.67
CA GLY A 129 9.42 -11.45 -33.85
C GLY A 129 7.95 -11.87 -33.71
N GLN A 130 7.52 -12.28 -32.51
CA GLN A 130 6.12 -12.49 -32.21
C GLN A 130 5.43 -11.15 -32.00
N LYS A 131 4.22 -11.02 -32.54
CA LYS A 131 3.34 -9.90 -32.22
C LYS A 131 3.11 -9.89 -30.72
N VAL A 132 3.47 -8.80 -30.05
CA VAL A 132 3.08 -8.58 -28.65
C VAL A 132 1.56 -8.69 -28.63
N SER A 133 1.02 -9.63 -27.85
CA SER A 133 -0.42 -9.84 -27.86
C SER A 133 -1.10 -8.72 -27.07
N SER A 134 -1.86 -7.88 -27.76
CA SER A 134 -2.76 -6.90 -27.13
C SER A 134 -3.66 -7.53 -26.05
N GLN A 135 -4.02 -8.81 -26.21
CA GLN A 135 -4.75 -9.59 -25.21
C GLN A 135 -3.93 -9.82 -23.93
N LEU A 136 -2.61 -10.04 -24.05
CA LEU A 136 -1.73 -10.20 -22.89
C LEU A 136 -1.60 -8.88 -22.09
N CYS A 137 -1.52 -7.75 -22.79
CA CYS A 137 -1.55 -6.42 -22.18
C CYS A 137 -2.87 -6.18 -21.42
N GLU A 138 -4.02 -6.52 -22.02
CA GLU A 138 -5.33 -6.38 -21.37
C GLU A 138 -5.46 -7.28 -20.12
N VAL A 139 -4.99 -8.53 -20.21
CA VAL A 139 -4.94 -9.47 -19.08
C VAL A 139 -4.05 -8.93 -17.96
N LEU A 140 -2.89 -8.35 -18.29
CA LEU A 140 -2.00 -7.75 -17.30
C LEU A 140 -2.65 -6.55 -16.60
N VAL A 141 -3.32 -5.66 -17.34
CA VAL A 141 -4.09 -4.54 -16.76
C VAL A 141 -5.08 -5.05 -15.73
N HIS A 142 -5.85 -6.08 -16.10
CA HIS A 142 -6.83 -6.68 -15.20
C HIS A 142 -6.15 -7.24 -13.94
N ASP A 143 -5.11 -8.05 -14.08
CA ASP A 143 -4.45 -8.69 -12.93
C ASP A 143 -3.78 -7.68 -11.99
N PHE A 144 -3.14 -6.64 -12.54
CA PHE A 144 -2.61 -5.55 -11.72
C PHE A 144 -3.72 -4.80 -10.99
N SER A 145 -4.89 -4.58 -11.62
CA SER A 145 -6.04 -3.94 -10.97
C SER A 145 -6.53 -4.72 -9.74
N VAL A 146 -6.51 -6.06 -9.82
CA VAL A 146 -6.87 -6.94 -8.70
C VAL A 146 -5.86 -6.81 -7.56
N VAL A 147 -4.57 -6.82 -7.86
CA VAL A 147 -3.50 -6.60 -6.87
C VAL A 147 -3.66 -5.23 -6.21
N PHE A 148 -3.84 -4.16 -6.98
CA PHE A 148 -4.02 -2.82 -6.43
C PHE A 148 -5.25 -2.73 -5.53
N LYS A 149 -6.37 -3.36 -5.89
CA LYS A 149 -7.57 -3.35 -5.06
C LYS A 149 -7.37 -4.13 -3.75
N LYS A 150 -6.68 -5.27 -3.80
CA LYS A 150 -6.33 -6.07 -2.62
C LYS A 150 -5.45 -5.27 -1.66
N GLU A 151 -4.40 -4.63 -2.17
CA GLU A 151 -3.48 -3.83 -1.37
C GLU A 151 -4.14 -2.55 -0.84
N TRP A 152 -5.01 -1.91 -1.62
CA TRP A 152 -5.79 -0.76 -1.18
C TRP A 152 -6.72 -1.13 -0.01
N SER A 153 -7.34 -2.31 -0.03
CA SER A 153 -8.13 -2.79 1.10
C SER A 153 -7.26 -3.04 2.33
N ARG A 154 -6.06 -3.64 2.17
CA ARG A 154 -5.09 -3.81 3.27
C ARG A 154 -4.67 -2.48 3.91
N VAL A 155 -4.47 -1.44 3.10
CA VAL A 155 -4.16 -0.07 3.56
C VAL A 155 -5.31 0.51 4.38
N LYS A 156 -6.56 0.32 3.95
CA LYS A 156 -7.75 0.84 4.66
C LYS A 156 -8.04 0.08 5.96
N ASP A 157 -7.82 -1.23 5.97
CA ASP A 157 -8.08 -2.08 7.13
C ASP A 157 -7.05 -1.84 8.26
N GLY A 158 -5.89 -1.30 7.91
CA GLY A 158 -4.78 -1.01 8.82
C GLY A 158 -4.15 -2.24 9.47
N GLU A 159 -3.17 -2.02 10.34
CA GLU A 159 -2.50 -3.08 11.09
C GLU A 159 -3.39 -3.64 12.22
N ALA A 160 -3.24 -4.94 12.52
CA ALA A 160 -3.97 -5.59 13.62
C ALA A 160 -3.67 -4.96 14.99
N VAL A 161 -2.48 -4.39 15.18
CA VAL A 161 -2.12 -3.65 16.41
C VAL A 161 -2.93 -2.36 16.50
N PHE A 162 -3.05 -1.60 15.41
CA PHE A 162 -3.86 -0.39 15.36
C PHE A 162 -5.34 -0.69 15.64
N ARG A 163 -5.89 -1.75 15.03
CA ARG A 163 -7.28 -2.18 15.30
C ARG A 163 -7.53 -2.50 16.77
N ARG A 164 -6.60 -3.21 17.43
CA ARG A 164 -6.69 -3.53 18.86
C ARG A 164 -6.55 -2.29 19.74
N MET A 165 -5.62 -1.40 19.41
CA MET A 165 -5.42 -0.12 20.10
C MET A 165 -6.64 0.79 20.01
N LYS A 166 -7.28 0.87 18.83
CA LYS A 166 -8.53 1.60 18.64
C LYS A 166 -9.63 1.08 19.56
N PHE A 167 -9.79 -0.24 19.62
CA PHE A 167 -10.79 -0.86 20.51
C PHE A 167 -10.48 -0.59 22.00
N ALA A 168 -9.23 -0.78 22.42
CA ALA A 168 -8.80 -0.49 23.79
C ALA A 168 -9.04 0.97 24.18
N ALA A 169 -8.74 1.92 23.29
CA ALA A 169 -9.00 3.34 23.52
C ALA A 169 -10.49 3.63 23.71
N VAL A 170 -11.37 3.02 22.89
CA VAL A 170 -12.82 3.15 23.05
C VAL A 170 -13.27 2.60 24.40
N VAL A 171 -12.79 1.42 24.80
CA VAL A 171 -13.13 0.82 26.10
C VAL A 171 -12.72 1.76 27.24
N VAL A 172 -11.47 2.24 27.24
CA VAL A 172 -10.95 3.13 28.28
C VAL A 172 -11.77 4.43 28.37
N LEU A 173 -12.12 5.03 27.24
CA LEU A 173 -12.94 6.25 27.20
C LEU A 173 -14.35 6.01 27.75
N VAL A 174 -14.99 4.90 27.38
CA VAL A 174 -16.34 4.56 27.87
C VAL A 174 -16.31 4.26 29.37
N THR A 175 -15.39 3.43 29.84
CA THR A 175 -15.28 3.10 31.27
C THR A 175 -14.89 4.32 32.10
N GLY A 176 -13.96 5.14 31.60
CA GLY A 176 -13.55 6.38 32.25
C GLY A 176 -14.68 7.39 32.33
N GLY A 177 -15.46 7.54 31.26
CA GLY A 177 -16.64 8.39 31.22
C GLY A 177 -17.72 7.95 32.22
N ILE A 178 -18.03 6.65 32.28
CA ILE A 178 -18.99 6.09 33.25
C ILE A 178 -18.52 6.33 34.68
N ALA A 179 -17.24 6.07 34.97
CA ALA A 179 -16.67 6.30 36.30
C ALA A 179 -16.73 7.77 36.72
N LEU A 180 -16.43 8.69 35.80
CA LEU A 180 -16.51 10.13 36.04
C LEU A 180 -17.95 10.57 36.34
N VAL A 181 -18.92 10.14 35.53
CA VAL A 181 -20.34 10.43 35.74
C VAL A 181 -20.82 9.88 37.09
N GLY A 182 -20.44 8.64 37.41
CA GLY A 182 -20.76 8.02 38.70
C GLY A 182 -20.17 8.80 39.89
N LEU A 183 -18.91 9.25 39.79
CA LEU A 183 -18.27 10.07 40.81
C LEU A 183 -19.02 11.40 41.02
N ILE A 184 -19.36 12.08 39.92
CA ILE A 184 -20.11 13.34 39.96
C ILE A 184 -21.49 13.11 40.60
N ALA A 185 -22.19 12.04 40.24
CA ALA A 185 -23.49 11.70 40.82
C ALA A 185 -23.41 11.42 42.33
N VAL A 186 -22.37 10.72 42.81
CA VAL A 186 -22.15 10.46 44.24
C VAL A 186 -21.86 11.76 44.99
N VAL A 187 -21.03 12.64 44.43
CA VAL A 187 -20.72 13.95 45.02
C VAL A 187 -21.98 14.82 45.09
N ALA A 188 -22.75 14.88 44.01
CA ALA A 188 -24.03 15.60 43.98
C ALA A 188 -25.03 15.05 45.00
N TYR A 189 -25.18 13.72 45.08
CA TYR A 189 -26.06 13.08 46.06
C TYR A 189 -25.67 13.43 47.49
N LYS A 190 -24.38 13.40 47.84
CA LYS A 190 -23.91 13.80 49.18
C LYS A 190 -24.12 15.28 49.48
N PHE A 191 -23.97 16.15 48.48
CA PHE A 191 -24.12 17.59 48.64
C PHE A 191 -25.59 18.02 48.79
N PHE A 192 -26.49 17.44 47.99
CA PHE A 192 -27.93 17.76 48.03
C PHE A 192 -28.73 16.93 49.03
N GLY A 193 -28.30 15.70 49.34
CA GLY A 193 -28.97 14.80 50.29
C GLY A 193 -28.59 15.02 51.76
N GLY A 194 -27.54 15.80 52.05
CA GLY A 194 -27.09 16.13 53.41
C GLY A 194 -27.75 17.36 54.04
N GLN A 195 -28.78 17.93 53.41
CA GLN A 195 -29.54 19.09 53.93
C GLN A 195 -30.89 18.72 54.60
N GLY A 196 -31.13 17.43 54.91
CA GLY A 196 -32.31 16.95 55.62
C GLY A 196 -32.01 16.50 57.04
#